data_AF-A0A6I4W4A6-F1
#
_entry.id   AF-A0A6I4W4A6-F1
#
_cell.length_a   1.000
_cell.length_b   1.000
_cell.length_c   1.000
_cell.angle_alpha   90.00
_cell.angle_beta   90.00
_cell.angle_gamma   90.00
#
_symmetry.space_group_name_H-M   'P 1'
#
loop_
_entity.id
_entity.type
_entity.pdbx_description
1 polymer ?
#
loop_
_entity_poly.entity_id
_entity_poly.type
_entity_poly.pdbx_seq_one_letter_code
_entity_poly.pdbx_strand_id
1 'polypeptide(L)'
;MPAAPNTAAPSAARPADPRRRHLERLAKAVGARTELRAQIRRTTPSGPAVLHVVNPIVPDLKDDLRCDLLDEVWSLVWSWGDVLGPADDIKGAVSALERVLTVRS
;
A
#
# COMPACT_ATOMS: atom_id res chain seq x y z
N MET A 1 -12.78 5.75 -30.10
CA MET A 1 -11.87 5.66 -28.95
C MET A 1 -11.74 4.21 -28.54
N PRO A 2 -10.53 3.67 -28.43
CA PRO A 2 -10.28 2.62 -27.44
C PRO A 2 -9.04 2.90 -26.57
N ALA A 3 -9.15 2.39 -25.34
CA ALA A 3 -8.28 2.46 -24.17
C ALA A 3 -6.77 2.66 -24.38
N ALA A 4 -6.21 3.58 -23.57
CA ALA A 4 -4.77 3.76 -23.41
C ALA A 4 -4.09 2.45 -22.97
N PRO A 5 -2.90 2.14 -23.50
CA PRO A 5 -2.15 0.96 -23.10
C PRO A 5 -1.65 1.13 -21.67
N ASN A 6 -2.21 0.31 -20.78
CA ASN A 6 -1.71 0.10 -19.43
C ASN A 6 -0.26 -0.39 -19.55
N THR A 7 0.70 0.51 -19.31
CA THR A 7 2.13 0.20 -19.42
C THR A 7 2.53 -0.57 -18.16
N ALA A 8 2.16 -1.85 -18.12
CA ALA A 8 2.70 -2.80 -17.16
C ALA A 8 4.14 -3.10 -17.58
N ALA A 9 5.10 -2.32 -17.07
CA ALA A 9 6.51 -2.65 -17.18
C ALA A 9 6.79 -3.94 -16.35
N PRO A 10 7.23 -5.04 -16.98
CA PRO A 10 7.63 -6.24 -16.24
C PRO A 10 9.10 -6.06 -15.86
N SER A 11 9.37 -5.54 -14.66
CA SER A 11 10.76 -5.42 -14.19
C SER A 11 11.05 -6.41 -13.08
N ALA A 12 11.63 -7.52 -13.52
CA ALA A 12 12.74 -8.27 -12.94
C ALA A 12 12.71 -8.56 -11.42
N ALA A 13 12.77 -9.86 -11.11
CA ALA A 13 13.22 -10.33 -9.81
C ALA A 13 14.65 -9.83 -9.48
N ARG A 14 14.85 -9.41 -8.20
CA ARG A 14 16.07 -8.88 -7.50
C ARG A 14 16.23 -7.35 -7.57
N PRO A 15 16.79 -6.63 -6.56
CA PRO A 15 17.35 -6.98 -5.25
C PRO A 15 16.29 -6.73 -4.14
N ALA A 16 16.64 -6.47 -2.87
CA ALA A 16 15.65 -6.12 -1.84
C ALA A 16 14.76 -4.94 -2.30
N ASP A 17 13.55 -5.27 -2.75
CA ASP A 17 12.66 -4.36 -3.47
C ASP A 17 12.42 -3.09 -2.63
N PRO A 18 12.84 -1.89 -3.09
CA PRO A 18 12.63 -0.64 -2.35
C PRO A 18 11.15 -0.45 -2.04
N ARG A 19 10.23 -0.88 -2.93
CA ARG A 19 8.78 -0.90 -2.69
C ARG A 19 8.45 -1.67 -1.43
N ARG A 20 8.96 -2.89 -1.32
CA ARG A 20 8.77 -3.74 -0.14
C ARG A 20 9.29 -3.08 1.12
N ARG A 21 10.46 -2.42 1.07
CA ARG A 21 11.00 -1.70 2.25
C ARG A 21 10.10 -0.56 2.70
N HIS A 22 9.53 0.22 1.77
CA HIS A 22 8.57 1.26 2.11
C HIS A 22 7.29 0.67 2.73
N LEU A 23 6.76 -0.41 2.15
CA LEU A 23 5.59 -1.10 2.68
C LEU A 23 5.86 -1.75 4.06
N GLU A 24 7.06 -2.28 4.32
CA GLU A 24 7.46 -2.83 5.62
C GLU A 24 7.52 -1.74 6.70
N ARG A 25 8.07 -0.57 6.36
CA ARG A 25 8.08 0.59 7.27
C ARG A 25 6.67 1.04 7.60
N LEU A 26 5.80 1.13 6.60
CA LEU A 26 4.40 1.48 6.80
C LEU A 26 3.69 0.42 7.65
N ALA A 27 3.86 -0.87 7.36
CA ALA A 27 3.25 -1.96 8.13
C ALA A 27 3.61 -1.89 9.62
N LYS A 28 4.89 -1.66 9.92
CA LYS A 28 5.39 -1.50 11.28
C LYS A 28 4.80 -0.27 11.96
N ALA A 29 4.68 0.84 11.24
CA ALA A 29 4.10 2.07 11.77
C ALA A 29 2.60 1.94 12.05
N VAL A 30 1.86 1.28 11.16
CA VAL A 30 0.43 0.97 11.34
C VAL A 30 0.26 0.13 12.60
N GLY A 31 0.94 -1.02 12.70
CA GLY A 31 0.80 -1.90 13.87
C GLY A 31 1.33 -1.33 15.20
N ALA A 32 2.12 -0.25 15.16
CA ALA A 32 2.63 0.43 16.36
C ALA A 32 1.78 1.63 16.79
N ARG A 33 0.99 2.21 15.87
CA ARG A 33 0.23 3.45 16.11
C ARG A 33 -1.27 3.24 16.12
N THR A 34 -1.75 2.14 15.53
CA THR A 34 -3.16 1.88 15.32
C THR A 34 -3.50 0.44 15.71
N GLU A 35 -4.78 0.15 15.83
CA GLU A 35 -5.27 -1.23 16.08
C GLU A 35 -5.38 -2.06 14.79
N LEU A 36 -5.02 -1.49 13.64
CA LEU A 36 -5.09 -2.15 12.34
C LEU A 36 -3.98 -3.20 12.21
N ARG A 37 -4.29 -4.29 11.52
CA ARG A 37 -3.30 -5.31 11.13
C ARG A 37 -2.83 -5.04 9.71
N ALA A 38 -1.52 -4.89 9.54
CA ALA A 38 -0.90 -4.66 8.25
C ALA A 38 0.04 -5.82 7.90
N GLN A 39 -0.17 -6.43 6.74
CA GLN A 39 0.57 -7.61 6.26
C GLN A 39 0.99 -7.42 4.82
N ILE A 40 2.26 -7.69 4.53
CA ILE A 40 2.73 -7.66 3.14
C ILE A 40 2.35 -8.96 2.46
N ARG A 41 1.63 -8.83 1.36
CA ARG A 41 1.23 -9.92 0.49
C ARG A 41 1.83 -9.71 -0.90
N ARG A 42 1.86 -10.78 -1.68
CA ARG A 42 2.09 -10.68 -3.13
C ARG A 42 0.82 -11.15 -3.81
N THR A 43 0.38 -10.41 -4.82
CA THR A 43 -0.78 -10.79 -5.63
C THR A 43 -0.50 -12.03 -6.46
N THR A 44 0.74 -12.21 -6.92
CA THR A 44 1.23 -13.44 -7.56
C THR A 44 2.67 -13.75 -7.10
N PRO A 45 3.18 -14.98 -7.23
CA PRO A 45 4.54 -15.33 -6.80
C PRO A 45 5.64 -14.41 -7.39
N SER A 46 5.42 -13.95 -8.63
CA SER A 46 6.26 -13.01 -9.38
C SER A 46 5.74 -11.56 -9.36
N GLY A 47 4.62 -11.29 -8.71
CA GLY A 47 3.94 -10.00 -8.72
C GLY A 47 4.51 -9.01 -7.69
N PRO A 48 4.10 -7.72 -7.78
CA PRO A 48 4.53 -6.70 -6.85
C PRO A 48 4.04 -7.01 -5.43
N ALA A 49 4.83 -6.58 -4.44
CA ALA A 49 4.41 -6.60 -3.06
C ALA A 49 3.31 -5.55 -2.83
N VAL A 50 2.28 -5.94 -2.09
CA VAL A 50 1.18 -5.08 -1.67
C VAL A 50 1.06 -5.14 -0.15
N LEU A 51 0.66 -4.04 0.48
CA LEU A 51 0.37 -4.01 1.90
C LEU A 51 -1.14 -4.19 2.10
N HIS A 52 -1.52 -5.35 2.58
CA HIS A 52 -2.88 -5.64 3.00
C HIS A 52 -3.10 -5.11 4.42
N VAL A 53 -4.05 -4.21 4.59
CA VAL A 53 -4.43 -3.65 5.89
C VAL A 53 -5.86 -4.04 6.21
N VAL A 54 -6.08 -4.60 7.38
CA VAL A 54 -7.40 -5.03 7.85
C VAL A 54 -7.67 -4.49 9.25
N ASN A 55 -8.91 -4.08 9.48
CA ASN A 55 -9.40 -3.81 10.82
C ASN A 55 -9.83 -5.13 11.49
N PRO A 56 -9.16 -5.56 12.58
CA PRO A 56 -9.52 -6.82 13.24
C PRO A 56 -10.88 -6.75 13.96
N ILE A 57 -11.39 -5.57 14.27
CA ILE A 57 -12.69 -5.35 14.92
C ILE A 57 -13.83 -5.42 13.89
N VAL A 58 -13.58 -4.93 12.67
CA VAL A 58 -14.55 -4.92 11.57
C VAL A 58 -13.90 -5.55 10.33
N PRO A 59 -13.98 -6.89 10.17
CA PRO A 59 -13.24 -7.62 9.13
C PRO A 59 -13.55 -7.20 7.69
N ASP A 60 -14.73 -6.59 7.46
CA ASP A 60 -15.14 -6.07 6.16
C ASP A 60 -14.37 -4.79 5.78
N LEU A 61 -13.83 -4.06 6.76
CA LEU A 61 -12.95 -2.91 6.53
C LEU A 61 -11.52 -3.38 6.32
N LYS A 62 -11.17 -3.54 5.04
CA LYS A 62 -9.83 -3.90 4.59
C LYS A 62 -9.50 -3.20 3.28
N ASP A 63 -8.23 -2.91 3.10
CA ASP A 63 -7.71 -2.39 1.84
C ASP A 63 -6.30 -2.86 1.53
N ASP A 64 -5.94 -2.74 0.26
CA ASP A 64 -4.58 -3.02 -0.22
C ASP A 64 -3.91 -1.71 -0.64
N LEU A 65 -2.66 -1.51 -0.23
CA LEU A 65 -1.80 -0.44 -0.72
C LEU A 65 -0.70 -1.01 -1.61
N ARG A 66 -0.45 -0.33 -2.73
CA ARG A 66 0.72 -0.54 -3.58
C ARG A 66 1.74 0.57 -3.32
N CYS A 67 3.00 0.28 -3.64
CA CYS A 67 4.04 1.29 -3.70
C CYS A 67 4.56 1.37 -5.13
N ASP A 68 4.24 2.47 -5.81
CA ASP A 68 4.56 2.71 -7.20
C ASP A 68 5.49 3.92 -7.32
N LEU A 69 6.30 3.95 -8.38
CA LEU A 69 7.16 5.08 -8.68
C LEU A 69 6.38 6.02 -9.62
N LEU A 70 5.93 7.15 -9.09
CA LEU A 70 5.18 8.18 -9.83
C LEU A 70 6.03 9.43 -9.90
N ASP A 71 6.29 9.95 -11.11
CA ASP A 71 7.10 11.15 -11.32
C ASP A 71 8.45 11.12 -10.57
N GLU A 72 9.15 9.98 -10.65
CA GLU A 72 10.42 9.71 -9.95
C GLU A 72 10.33 9.68 -8.41
N VAL A 73 9.13 9.75 -7.83
CA VAL A 73 8.86 9.69 -6.39
C VAL A 73 8.12 8.41 -6.02
N TRP A 74 8.64 7.69 -5.04
CA TRP A 74 7.93 6.53 -4.47
C TRP A 74 6.66 7.02 -3.79
N SER A 75 5.51 6.53 -4.26
CA SER A 75 4.18 6.93 -3.80
C SER A 75 3.36 5.72 -3.39
N LEU A 76 2.54 5.90 -2.36
CA LEU A 76 1.57 4.92 -1.91
C LEU A 76 0.27 5.13 -2.68
N VAL A 77 -0.26 4.05 -3.23
CA VAL A 77 -1.46 4.06 -4.07
C VAL A 77 -2.46 3.07 -3.51
N TRP A 78 -3.71 3.52 -3.36
CA TRP A 78 -4.83 2.68 -2.94
C TRP A 78 -5.13 1.58 -3.96
N SER A 79 -5.80 0.53 -3.50
CA SER A 79 -6.25 -0.57 -4.35
C SER A 79 -7.11 -0.06 -5.52
N TRP A 80 -7.95 0.95 -5.26
CA TRP A 80 -8.82 1.64 -6.22
C TRP A 80 -8.14 2.72 -7.07
N GLY A 81 -6.84 2.97 -6.89
CA GLY A 81 -6.04 3.79 -7.79
C GLY A 81 -5.74 5.22 -7.33
N ASP A 82 -6.34 5.70 -6.24
CA ASP A 82 -6.00 7.03 -5.71
C ASP A 82 -4.60 7.05 -5.10
N VAL A 83 -3.88 8.16 -5.29
CA VAL A 83 -2.59 8.39 -4.64
C VAL A 83 -2.83 8.84 -3.21
N LEU A 84 -2.34 8.07 -2.25
CA LEU A 84 -2.38 8.41 -0.83
C LEU A 84 -1.34 9.47 -0.48
N GLY A 85 -0.16 9.40 -1.11
CA GLY A 85 0.94 10.34 -0.89
C GLY A 85 2.32 9.69 -1.03
N PRO A 86 3.40 10.43 -0.72
CA PRO A 86 4.76 9.91 -0.79
C PRO A 86 4.97 8.72 0.17
N ALA A 87 5.74 7.73 -0.25
CA ALA A 87 6.04 6.53 0.53
C ALA A 87 6.91 6.79 1.76
N ASP A 88 7.53 7.97 1.84
CA ASP A 88 8.25 8.45 3.02
C ASP A 88 7.35 9.21 4.02
N ASP A 89 6.14 9.63 3.61
CA ASP A 89 5.15 10.21 4.52
C ASP A 89 4.36 9.13 5.27
N ILE A 90 5.06 8.44 6.16
CA ILE A 90 4.49 7.38 6.99
C ILE A 90 3.39 7.92 7.92
N LYS A 91 3.49 9.17 8.37
CA LYS A 91 2.47 9.77 9.26
C LYS A 91 1.18 10.01 8.50
N GLY A 92 1.23 10.67 7.34
CA GLY A 92 0.08 10.90 6.49
C GLY A 92 -0.58 9.59 6.05
N ALA A 93 0.22 8.59 5.68
CA ALA A 93 -0.28 7.27 5.30
C ALA A 93 -1.02 6.55 6.43
N VAL A 94 -0.49 6.58 7.65
CA VAL A 94 -1.17 5.98 8.81
C VAL A 94 -2.49 6.71 9.08
N SER A 95 -2.49 8.04 9.09
CA SER A 95 -3.71 8.82 9.34
C SER A 95 -4.79 8.61 8.26
N ALA A 96 -4.39 8.45 7.00
CA ALA A 96 -5.31 8.12 5.92
C ALA A 96 -5.89 6.69 6.08
N LEU A 97 -5.05 5.71 6.44
CA LEU A 97 -5.48 4.35 6.74
C LEU A 97 -6.45 4.30 7.92
N GLU A 98 -6.16 5.00 9.01
CA GLU A 98 -7.10 5.11 10.14
C GLU A 98 -8.42 5.70 9.67
N ARG A 99 -8.38 6.84 8.97
CA ARG A 99 -9.60 7.50 8.50
C ARG A 99 -10.51 6.61 7.65
N VAL A 100 -9.92 5.74 6.83
CA VAL A 100 -10.66 4.85 5.91
C VAL A 100 -11.09 3.55 6.60
N LEU A 101 -10.22 2.96 7.42
CA LEU A 101 -10.39 1.60 7.96
C LEU A 101 -10.85 1.57 9.43
N THR A 102 -10.99 2.71 10.11
CA THR A 102 -11.66 2.77 11.41
C THR A 102 -13.09 3.28 11.27
N VAL A 103 -14.00 2.61 11.99
CA VAL A 103 -15.35 3.12 12.18
C VAL A 103 -15.24 4.30 13.12
N ARG A 104 -15.69 5.48 12.70
CA ARG A 104 -15.94 6.59 13.63
C ARG A 104 -17.11 6.18 14.52
N SER A 105 -16.82 5.63 15.69
CA SER A 105 -17.78 5.49 16.78
C SER A 105 -17.96 6.81 17.51
#